data_AF-A0A1H2V2B9-F1
#
_entry.id   AF-A0A1H2V2B9-F1
#
_cell.length_a   1.000
_cell.length_b   1.000
_cell.length_c   1.000
_cell.angle_alpha   90.00
_cell.angle_beta   90.00
_cell.angle_gamma   90.00
#
_symmetry.space_group_name_H-M   'P 1'
#
loop_
_entity.id
_entity.type
_entity.pdbx_description
1 polymer ?
#
loop_
_entity_poly.entity_id
_entity_poly.type
_entity_poly.pdbx_seq_one_letter_code
_entity_poly.pdbx_strand_id
1 'polypeptide(L)'
;MKKSGRVSAALVATLLMIPSIGLAQEDARPQPTPEQIAREVQNNSGFIARNALSKAQSLLEYYDDFAPFGLALFPSGQIKYVWAIKPGENIDNINGPLVLNSVRTALASQASNGIILGSAVVYKYQSSDEGADPQINIEIEYFGGFAQVLATHFSKTDEGYEYSEGVFGEFDSIVFAPQTAPEESE
;
A
#
# COMPACT_ATOMS: atom_id res chain seq x y z
N MET A 1 36.31 -54.36 68.04
CA MET A 1 36.74 -54.41 66.62
C MET A 1 35.91 -53.44 65.81
N LYS A 2 36.55 -52.80 64.81
CA LYS A 2 36.05 -51.93 63.73
C LYS A 2 35.86 -50.42 64.01
N LYS A 3 36.59 -49.69 63.15
CA LYS A 3 36.88 -48.26 63.01
C LYS A 3 35.71 -47.48 62.38
N SER A 4 35.88 -46.14 62.41
CA SER A 4 35.54 -45.13 61.39
C SER A 4 34.55 -44.09 61.96
N GLY A 5 34.80 -42.78 61.98
CA GLY A 5 35.68 -41.94 61.19
C GLY A 5 34.85 -41.05 60.26
N ARG A 6 35.15 -39.73 60.27
CA ARG A 6 34.82 -38.67 59.28
C ARG A 6 33.52 -37.86 59.51
N VAL A 7 33.40 -36.57 59.18
CA VAL A 7 34.27 -35.51 58.62
C VAL A 7 33.51 -34.18 58.77
N SER A 8 34.23 -33.07 58.99
CA SER A 8 33.72 -31.69 58.89
C SER A 8 33.16 -31.37 57.50
N ALA A 9 31.98 -30.76 57.43
CA ALA A 9 31.49 -30.09 56.23
C ALA A 9 31.78 -28.58 56.35
N ALA A 10 32.75 -28.09 55.57
CA ALA A 10 32.93 -26.66 55.31
C ALA A 10 32.06 -26.28 54.11
N LEU A 11 31.19 -25.29 54.31
CA LEU A 11 30.32 -24.73 53.29
C LEU A 11 31.16 -23.77 52.41
N VAL A 12 31.35 -24.10 51.14
CA VAL A 12 31.94 -23.18 50.14
C VAL A 12 30.79 -22.45 49.46
N ALA A 13 30.65 -21.15 49.72
CA ALA A 13 29.72 -20.28 49.02
C ALA A 13 30.38 -19.77 47.73
N THR A 14 29.94 -20.29 46.58
CA THR A 14 30.37 -19.82 45.26
C THR A 14 29.56 -18.59 44.88
N LEU A 15 30.22 -17.43 44.81
CA LEU A 15 29.67 -16.17 44.33
C LEU A 15 29.53 -16.23 42.79
N LEU A 16 28.30 -16.35 42.29
CA LEU A 16 27.97 -16.27 40.86
C LEU A 16 28.05 -14.80 40.40
N MET A 17 29.13 -14.46 39.68
CA MET A 17 29.22 -13.24 38.88
C MET A 17 28.24 -13.34 37.69
N ILE A 18 27.22 -12.49 37.68
CA ILE A 18 26.34 -12.33 36.52
C ILE A 18 27.07 -11.42 35.52
N PRO A 19 27.39 -11.84 34.29
CA PRO A 19 27.91 -10.94 33.29
C PRO A 19 26.79 -9.96 32.89
N SER A 20 27.05 -8.67 33.07
CA SER A 20 26.22 -7.60 32.55
C SER A 20 26.11 -7.75 31.03
N ILE A 21 24.92 -8.08 30.55
CA ILE A 21 24.59 -8.03 29.12
C ILE A 21 24.66 -6.55 28.72
N GLY A 22 25.74 -6.16 28.05
CA GLY A 22 25.83 -4.87 27.41
C GLY A 22 24.76 -4.78 26.33
N LEU A 23 23.82 -3.85 26.49
CA LEU A 23 22.96 -3.42 25.39
C LEU A 23 23.87 -2.83 24.32
N ALA A 24 24.04 -3.56 23.21
CA ALA A 24 24.61 -3.02 22.01
C ALA A 24 23.77 -1.80 21.61
N GLN A 25 24.39 -0.63 21.66
CA GLN A 25 23.83 0.63 21.21
C GLN A 25 23.61 0.46 19.70
N GLU A 26 22.36 0.23 19.32
CA GLU A 26 21.92 0.21 17.93
C GLU A 26 22.30 1.56 17.33
N ASP A 27 23.26 1.56 16.39
CA ASP A 27 23.73 2.75 15.70
C ASP A 27 22.50 3.54 15.23
N ALA A 28 22.28 4.71 15.84
CA ALA A 28 21.16 5.58 15.52
C ALA A 28 21.32 6.02 14.06
N ARG A 29 20.61 5.34 13.16
CA ARG A 29 20.51 5.78 11.77
C ARG A 29 19.98 7.21 11.81
N PRO A 30 20.63 8.16 11.11
CA PRO A 30 20.13 9.52 11.08
C PRO A 30 18.70 9.50 10.57
N GLN A 31 17.79 10.12 11.33
CA GLN A 31 16.39 10.26 10.92
C GLN A 31 16.33 11.12 9.65
N PRO A 32 15.49 10.77 8.67
CA PRO A 32 15.39 11.53 7.44
C PRO A 32 14.89 12.96 7.71
N THR A 33 15.39 13.93 6.95
CA THR A 33 14.92 15.32 7.02
C THR A 33 13.54 15.46 6.37
N PRO A 34 12.76 16.50 6.71
CA PRO A 34 11.48 16.78 6.05
C PRO A 34 11.58 16.86 4.53
N GLU A 35 12.67 17.43 3.99
CA GLU A 35 12.90 17.51 2.54
C GLU A 35 13.17 16.15 1.91
N GLN A 36 13.85 15.25 2.63
CA GLN A 36 14.09 13.88 2.17
C GLN A 36 12.78 13.09 2.13
N ILE A 37 11.94 13.24 3.16
CA ILE A 37 10.60 12.64 3.20
C ILE A 37 9.75 13.16 2.05
N ALA A 38 9.69 14.48 1.83
CA ALA A 38 8.93 15.07 0.75
C ALA A 38 9.38 14.57 -0.63
N ARG A 39 10.69 14.43 -0.85
CA ARG A 39 11.25 13.91 -2.09
C ARG A 39 10.93 12.42 -2.29
N GLU A 40 11.01 11.63 -1.22
CA GLU A 40 10.61 10.22 -1.25
C GLU A 40 9.14 10.07 -1.63
N VAL A 41 8.26 10.81 -0.96
CA VAL A 41 6.82 10.83 -1.25
C VAL A 41 6.57 11.20 -2.71
N GLN A 42 7.20 12.25 -3.22
CA GLN A 42 7.05 12.67 -4.62
C GLN A 42 7.51 11.58 -5.60
N ASN A 43 8.68 10.99 -5.36
CA ASN A 43 9.25 9.95 -6.21
C ASN A 43 8.36 8.69 -6.23
N ASN A 44 7.92 8.24 -5.06
CA ASN A 44 7.12 7.03 -4.92
C ASN A 44 5.71 7.23 -5.47
N SER A 45 5.11 8.41 -5.29
CA SER A 45 3.82 8.74 -5.87
C SER A 45 3.88 8.80 -7.40
N GLY A 46 4.94 9.41 -7.95
CA GLY A 46 5.18 9.40 -9.40
C GLY A 46 5.45 7.99 -9.94
N PHE A 47 6.14 7.13 -9.17
CA PHE A 47 6.34 5.73 -9.52
C PHE A 47 5.02 4.94 -9.54
N ILE A 48 4.17 5.12 -8.52
CA ILE A 48 2.84 4.51 -8.45
C ILE A 48 1.99 4.96 -9.63
N ALA A 49 1.90 6.26 -9.91
CA ALA A 49 1.12 6.82 -11.02
C ALA A 49 1.51 6.21 -12.37
N ARG A 50 2.81 6.15 -12.69
CA ARG A 50 3.30 5.58 -13.95
C ARG A 50 2.96 4.09 -14.09
N ASN A 51 3.10 3.32 -13.02
CA ASN A 51 2.77 1.89 -13.06
C ASN A 51 1.25 1.66 -13.16
N ALA A 52 0.45 2.47 -12.48
CA ALA A 52 -1.01 2.41 -12.56
C ALA A 52 -1.49 2.72 -14.00
N LEU A 53 -1.00 3.81 -14.61
CA LEU A 53 -1.31 4.17 -15.99
C LEU A 53 -0.86 3.11 -16.99
N SER A 54 0.38 2.65 -16.89
CA SER A 54 0.91 1.60 -17.76
C SER A 54 0.09 0.31 -17.64
N LYS A 55 -0.33 -0.05 -16.42
CA LYS A 55 -1.18 -1.22 -16.24
C LYS A 55 -2.56 -1.02 -16.87
N ALA A 56 -3.21 0.12 -16.63
CA ALA A 56 -4.51 0.43 -17.22
C ALA A 56 -4.44 0.41 -18.75
N GLN A 57 -3.37 0.96 -19.33
CA GLN A 57 -3.14 0.95 -20.77
C GLN A 57 -3.06 -0.47 -21.32
N SER A 58 -2.26 -1.33 -20.68
CA SER A 58 -2.17 -2.73 -21.08
C SER A 58 -3.53 -3.42 -21.05
N LEU A 59 -4.37 -3.15 -20.04
CA LEU A 59 -5.69 -3.78 -19.95
C LEU A 59 -6.61 -3.31 -21.07
N LEU A 60 -6.62 -2.02 -21.38
CA LEU A 60 -7.37 -1.48 -22.50
C LEU A 60 -6.89 -2.06 -23.84
N GLU A 61 -5.59 -2.15 -24.06
CA GLU A 61 -5.02 -2.74 -25.28
C GLU A 61 -5.39 -4.22 -25.46
N TYR A 62 -5.38 -5.01 -24.38
CA TYR A 62 -5.63 -6.45 -24.45
C TYR A 62 -7.11 -6.84 -24.36
N TYR A 63 -7.93 -6.11 -23.59
CA TYR A 63 -9.30 -6.49 -23.26
C TYR A 63 -10.35 -5.46 -23.69
N ASP A 64 -9.93 -4.29 -24.20
CA ASP A 64 -10.78 -3.13 -24.50
C ASP A 64 -11.49 -2.54 -23.27
N ASP A 65 -11.27 -3.10 -22.08
CA ASP A 65 -11.93 -2.72 -20.84
C ASP A 65 -11.19 -3.28 -19.60
N PHE A 66 -11.49 -2.73 -18.43
CA PHE A 66 -11.12 -3.25 -17.12
C PHE A 66 -12.12 -2.82 -16.03
N ALA A 67 -12.36 -3.70 -15.07
CA ALA A 67 -13.01 -3.35 -13.81
C ALA A 67 -12.05 -2.57 -12.88
N PRO A 68 -12.55 -1.77 -11.92
CA PRO A 68 -11.70 -1.10 -10.94
C PRO A 68 -10.69 -2.03 -10.29
N PHE A 69 -9.45 -1.58 -10.17
CA PHE A 69 -8.34 -2.38 -9.63
C PHE A 69 -7.42 -1.55 -8.75
N GLY A 70 -6.63 -2.24 -7.95
CA GLY A 70 -5.68 -1.65 -7.03
C GLY A 70 -4.24 -1.94 -7.38
N LEU A 71 -3.36 -1.11 -6.86
CA LEU A 71 -1.92 -1.24 -6.91
C LEU A 71 -1.39 -1.07 -5.49
N ALA A 72 -0.54 -1.99 -5.04
CA ALA A 72 0.11 -1.96 -3.73
C ALA A 72 1.62 -1.85 -3.91
N LEU A 73 2.23 -0.80 -3.33
CA LEU A 73 3.67 -0.61 -3.25
C LEU A 73 4.19 -1.19 -1.93
N PHE A 74 5.03 -2.21 -2.00
CA PHE A 74 5.64 -2.85 -0.83
C PHE A 74 6.95 -2.15 -0.43
N PRO A 75 7.39 -2.27 0.83
CA PRO A 75 8.68 -1.74 1.29
C PRO A 75 9.90 -2.22 0.50
N SER A 76 9.79 -3.37 -0.17
CA SER A 76 10.83 -3.89 -1.07
C SER A 76 10.92 -3.14 -2.41
N GLY A 77 10.03 -2.18 -2.67
CA GLY A 77 9.86 -1.52 -3.97
C GLY A 77 9.03 -2.34 -4.97
N GLN A 78 8.57 -3.53 -4.59
CA GLN A 78 7.72 -4.36 -5.44
C GLN A 78 6.31 -3.78 -5.55
N ILE A 79 5.75 -3.84 -6.76
CA ILE A 79 4.33 -3.59 -7.01
C ILE A 79 3.58 -4.90 -7.14
N LYS A 80 2.40 -4.97 -6.52
CA LYS A 80 1.39 -6.00 -6.79
C LYS A 80 0.05 -5.37 -7.11
N TYR A 81 -0.72 -6.02 -7.97
CA TYR A 81 -2.05 -5.58 -8.35
C TYR A 81 -3.12 -6.31 -7.55
N VAL A 82 -4.16 -5.58 -7.16
CA VAL A 82 -5.29 -6.06 -6.37
C VAL A 82 -6.53 -6.05 -7.26
N TRP A 83 -7.24 -7.17 -7.29
CA TRP A 83 -8.39 -7.37 -8.17
C TRP A 83 -9.57 -7.88 -7.36
N ALA A 84 -10.73 -7.26 -7.50
CA ALA A 84 -12.01 -7.85 -7.09
C ALA A 84 -12.63 -8.65 -8.26
N ILE A 85 -12.41 -8.19 -9.49
CA ILE A 85 -12.74 -8.88 -10.75
C ILE A 85 -11.44 -8.96 -11.56
N LYS A 86 -11.11 -10.14 -12.09
CA LYS A 86 -9.84 -10.33 -12.80
C LYS A 86 -9.91 -9.78 -14.22
N PRO A 87 -8.76 -9.39 -14.82
CA PRO A 87 -8.70 -9.03 -16.23
C PRO A 87 -9.27 -10.14 -17.13
N GLY A 88 -10.09 -9.74 -18.11
CA GLY A 88 -10.74 -10.65 -19.06
C GLY A 88 -11.98 -11.39 -18.54
N GLU A 89 -12.37 -11.21 -17.27
CA GLU A 89 -13.68 -11.64 -16.80
C GLU A 89 -14.78 -10.69 -17.32
N ASN A 90 -16.01 -11.20 -17.42
CA ASN A 90 -17.14 -10.39 -17.86
C ASN A 90 -17.42 -9.28 -16.82
N ILE A 91 -17.48 -8.04 -17.28
CA ILE A 91 -17.72 -6.83 -16.49
C ILE A 91 -19.07 -6.17 -16.79
N ASP A 92 -19.90 -6.78 -17.64
CA ASP A 92 -21.26 -6.34 -17.91
C ASP A 92 -22.09 -6.40 -16.63
N ASN A 93 -22.82 -5.32 -16.34
CA ASN A 93 -23.69 -5.18 -15.16
C ASN A 93 -22.97 -5.29 -13.81
N ILE A 94 -21.65 -5.04 -13.73
CA ILE A 94 -20.98 -4.95 -12.45
C ILE A 94 -21.42 -3.68 -11.70
N ASN A 95 -21.57 -3.79 -10.40
CA ASN A 95 -21.71 -2.62 -9.53
C ASN A 95 -20.31 -2.01 -9.31
N GLY A 96 -19.91 -1.08 -10.19
CA GLY A 96 -18.61 -0.41 -10.16
C GLY A 96 -18.22 0.12 -8.77
N PRO A 97 -19.10 0.87 -8.07
CA PRO A 97 -18.85 1.32 -6.70
C PRO A 97 -18.56 0.20 -5.70
N LEU A 98 -19.27 -0.94 -5.78
CA LEU A 98 -19.03 -2.09 -4.91
C LEU A 98 -17.65 -2.71 -5.16
N VAL A 99 -17.27 -2.87 -6.44
CA VAL A 99 -15.96 -3.39 -6.85
C VAL A 99 -14.85 -2.46 -6.36
N LEU A 100 -15.01 -1.15 -6.58
CA LEU A 100 -14.09 -0.11 -6.14
C LEU A 100 -13.88 -0.14 -4.62
N ASN A 101 -14.96 -0.23 -3.84
CA ASN A 101 -14.88 -0.32 -2.39
C ASN A 101 -14.23 -1.64 -1.92
N SER A 102 -14.43 -2.74 -2.64
CA SER A 102 -13.79 -4.02 -2.33
C SER A 102 -12.27 -3.93 -2.50
N VAL A 103 -11.81 -3.26 -3.56
CA VAL A 103 -10.39 -2.99 -3.81
C VAL A 103 -9.81 -2.09 -2.71
N ARG A 104 -10.47 -0.97 -2.39
CA ARG A 104 -10.06 -0.06 -1.30
C ARG A 104 -9.95 -0.79 0.03
N THR A 105 -10.92 -1.62 0.38
CA THR A 105 -10.93 -2.40 1.63
C THR A 105 -9.74 -3.36 1.70
N ALA A 106 -9.45 -4.07 0.59
CA ALA A 106 -8.30 -4.97 0.54
C ALA A 106 -6.99 -4.22 0.72
N LEU A 107 -6.81 -3.08 0.07
CA LEU A 107 -5.62 -2.23 0.24
C LEU A 107 -5.52 -1.64 1.64
N ALA A 108 -6.63 -1.16 2.21
CA ALA A 108 -6.68 -0.61 3.56
C ALA A 108 -6.26 -1.66 4.60
N SER A 109 -6.69 -2.91 4.42
CA SER A 109 -6.25 -4.03 5.27
C SER A 109 -4.74 -4.28 5.16
N GLN A 110 -4.13 -4.14 3.98
CA GLN A 110 -2.67 -4.25 3.84
C GLN A 110 -1.96 -3.06 4.50
N ALA A 111 -2.49 -1.85 4.33
CA ALA A 111 -1.95 -0.63 4.89
C ALA A 111 -1.98 -0.64 6.43
N SER A 112 -3.11 -1.04 7.02
CA SER A 112 -3.30 -1.12 8.47
C SER A 112 -2.36 -2.14 9.14
N ASN A 113 -1.95 -3.17 8.41
CA ASN A 113 -0.98 -4.16 8.86
C ASN A 113 0.49 -3.75 8.59
N GLY A 114 0.73 -2.54 8.08
CA GLY A 114 2.07 -2.04 7.75
C GLY A 114 2.75 -2.78 6.61
N ILE A 115 1.99 -3.48 5.77
CA ILE A 115 2.52 -4.35 4.71
C ILE A 115 2.92 -3.52 3.47
N ILE A 116 2.24 -2.40 3.23
CA ILE A 116 2.44 -1.54 2.05
C ILE A 116 2.82 -0.13 2.46
N LEU A 117 3.64 0.54 1.63
CA LEU A 117 4.05 1.94 1.79
C LEU A 117 3.19 2.90 0.98
N GLY A 118 2.48 2.41 -0.03
CA GLY A 118 1.61 3.23 -0.84
C GLY A 118 0.67 2.38 -1.66
N SER A 119 -0.35 3.04 -2.20
CA SER A 119 -1.36 2.40 -3.02
C SER A 119 -1.81 3.30 -4.14
N ALA A 120 -2.35 2.67 -5.19
CA ALA A 120 -3.28 3.35 -6.08
C ALA A 120 -4.56 2.56 -6.26
N VAL A 121 -5.67 3.25 -6.46
CA VAL A 121 -6.94 2.68 -6.91
C VAL A 121 -7.29 3.30 -8.26
N VAL A 122 -7.52 2.45 -9.26
CA VAL A 122 -7.68 2.84 -10.65
C VAL A 122 -9.08 2.46 -11.12
N TYR A 123 -9.78 3.39 -11.74
CA TYR A 123 -11.11 3.16 -12.30
C TYR A 123 -11.40 4.07 -13.49
N LYS A 124 -12.29 3.63 -14.36
CA LYS A 124 -12.85 4.46 -15.42
C LYS A 124 -13.94 5.37 -14.85
N TYR A 125 -13.97 6.61 -15.31
CA TYR A 125 -15.05 7.55 -15.10
C TYR A 125 -15.57 7.99 -16.47
N GLN A 126 -16.89 7.99 -16.63
CA GLN A 126 -17.55 8.54 -17.80
C GLN A 126 -18.68 9.43 -17.31
N SER A 127 -18.66 10.71 -17.70
CA SER A 127 -19.76 11.61 -17.36
C SER A 127 -21.06 11.11 -17.99
N SER A 128 -22.18 11.46 -17.36
CA SER A 128 -23.51 11.27 -17.92
C SER A 128 -23.79 12.15 -19.14
N ASP A 129 -22.93 13.13 -19.40
CA ASP A 129 -23.08 14.05 -20.53
C ASP A 129 -22.76 13.35 -21.85
N GLU A 130 -23.66 13.49 -22.84
CA GLU A 130 -23.42 12.95 -24.18
C GLU A 130 -22.14 13.50 -24.78
N GLY A 131 -21.24 12.59 -25.19
CA GLY A 131 -19.98 12.94 -25.84
C GLY A 131 -18.82 13.29 -24.90
N ALA A 132 -18.97 13.10 -23.58
CA ALA A 132 -17.84 13.23 -22.66
C ALA A 132 -16.79 12.13 -22.92
N ASP A 133 -15.54 12.54 -23.11
CA ASP A 133 -14.42 11.63 -23.31
C ASP A 133 -14.21 10.77 -22.06
N PRO A 134 -14.01 9.45 -22.22
CA PRO A 134 -13.80 8.57 -21.09
C PRO A 134 -12.50 8.93 -20.38
N GLN A 135 -12.51 8.79 -19.05
CA GLN A 135 -11.44 9.21 -18.17
C GLN A 135 -10.98 8.04 -17.32
N ILE A 136 -9.70 8.00 -16.98
CA ILE A 136 -9.15 7.16 -15.92
C ILE A 136 -8.83 8.04 -14.72
N ASN A 137 -9.32 7.62 -13.56
CA ASN A 137 -8.95 8.17 -12.27
C ASN A 137 -8.00 7.22 -11.55
N ILE A 138 -6.98 7.79 -10.93
CA ILE A 138 -5.99 7.08 -10.12
C ILE A 138 -5.91 7.79 -8.77
N GLU A 139 -6.51 7.20 -7.75
CA GLU A 139 -6.41 7.64 -6.37
C GLU A 139 -5.10 7.13 -5.79
N ILE A 140 -4.14 8.00 -5.52
CA ILE A 140 -2.80 7.69 -5.05
C ILE A 140 -2.71 8.05 -3.57
N GLU A 141 -2.27 7.10 -2.76
CA GLU A 141 -1.98 7.32 -1.35
C GLU A 141 -0.60 6.79 -0.99
N TYR A 142 0.09 7.49 -0.10
CA TYR A 142 1.39 7.08 0.42
C TYR A 142 1.43 7.21 1.94
N PHE A 143 2.12 6.28 2.57
CA PHE A 143 2.33 6.23 4.01
C PHE A 143 2.86 7.58 4.51
N GLY A 144 2.29 8.08 5.62
CA GLY A 144 2.59 9.42 6.12
C GLY A 144 1.56 10.48 5.71
N GLY A 145 0.41 10.09 5.15
CA GLY A 145 -0.76 10.95 4.99
C GLY A 145 -0.79 11.72 3.66
N PHE A 146 0.00 11.31 2.67
CA PHE A 146 -0.07 11.89 1.33
C PHE A 146 -1.19 11.22 0.54
N ALA A 147 -2.05 12.02 -0.07
CA ALA A 147 -3.17 11.57 -0.90
C ALA A 147 -3.41 12.54 -2.07
N GLN A 148 -3.60 12.01 -3.27
CA GLN A 148 -3.84 12.76 -4.51
C GLN A 148 -4.70 11.95 -5.46
N VAL A 149 -5.41 12.61 -6.36
CA VAL A 149 -6.03 11.95 -7.51
C VAL A 149 -5.40 12.45 -8.80
N LEU A 150 -5.08 11.53 -9.70
CA LEU A 150 -4.71 11.82 -11.08
C LEU A 150 -5.89 11.46 -11.98
N ALA A 151 -6.37 12.43 -12.74
CA ALA A 151 -7.38 12.26 -13.78
C ALA A 151 -6.75 12.44 -15.16
N THR A 152 -6.96 11.50 -16.07
CA THR A 152 -6.51 11.61 -17.47
C THR A 152 -7.55 11.07 -18.43
N HIS A 153 -7.80 11.77 -19.53
CA HIS A 153 -8.68 11.27 -20.58
C HIS A 153 -7.92 10.27 -21.45
N PHE A 154 -8.67 9.34 -22.05
CA PHE A 154 -8.09 8.39 -22.99
C PHE A 154 -8.94 8.27 -24.25
N SER A 155 -8.27 7.98 -25.36
CA SER A 155 -8.93 7.72 -26.64
C SER A 155 -8.33 6.50 -27.31
N LYS A 156 -9.15 5.80 -28.09
CA LYS A 156 -8.71 4.67 -28.91
C LYS A 156 -8.23 5.19 -30.26
N THR A 157 -7.02 4.81 -30.65
CA THR A 157 -6.40 5.12 -31.95
C THR A 157 -6.17 3.83 -32.74
N ASP A 158 -5.69 3.95 -33.98
CA ASP A 158 -5.30 2.79 -34.79
C ASP A 158 -4.10 2.02 -34.19
N GLU A 159 -3.30 2.69 -33.35
CA GLU A 159 -2.09 2.13 -32.71
C GLU A 159 -2.36 1.62 -31.28
N GLY A 160 -3.55 1.83 -30.72
CA GLY A 160 -3.93 1.37 -29.39
C GLY A 160 -4.70 2.43 -28.61
N TYR A 161 -4.19 2.79 -27.43
CA TYR A 161 -4.80 3.75 -26.53
C TYR A 161 -3.83 4.87 -26.19
N GLU A 162 -4.28 6.12 -26.28
CA GLU A 162 -3.50 7.30 -25.93
C GLU A 162 -4.14 8.06 -24.77
N TYR A 163 -3.30 8.61 -23.89
CA TYR A 163 -3.71 9.44 -22.77
C TYR A 163 -3.48 10.92 -23.05
N SER A 164 -4.41 11.75 -22.62
CA SER A 164 -4.19 13.19 -22.51
C SER A 164 -3.19 13.51 -21.39
N GLU A 165 -2.74 14.76 -21.34
CA GLU A 165 -2.11 15.27 -20.12
C GLU A 165 -3.05 15.05 -18.92
N GLY A 166 -2.48 14.53 -17.83
CA GLY A 166 -3.23 14.24 -16.62
C GLY A 166 -3.24 15.42 -15.67
N VAL A 167 -4.36 15.62 -14.97
CA VAL A 167 -4.55 16.67 -13.97
C VAL A 167 -4.50 16.04 -12.58
N PHE A 168 -3.66 16.59 -11.71
CA PHE A 168 -3.61 16.22 -10.30
C PHE A 168 -4.57 17.08 -9.49
N GLY A 169 -5.32 16.44 -8.59
CA GLY A 169 -6.22 17.09 -7.64
C GLY A 169 -5.99 16.62 -6.21
N GLU A 170 -6.51 17.41 -5.27
CA GLU A 170 -6.59 17.01 -3.86
C GLU A 170 -7.56 15.83 -3.71
N PHE A 171 -7.24 14.94 -2.76
CA PHE A 171 -8.02 13.74 -2.49
C PHE A 171 -7.92 13.39 -1.01
N ASP A 172 -9.03 12.99 -0.41
CA ASP A 172 -9.05 12.52 0.97
C ASP A 172 -8.56 11.07 1.03
N SER A 173 -7.61 10.79 1.91
CA SER A 173 -7.10 9.43 2.11
C SER A 173 -8.24 8.48 2.51
N ILE A 174 -8.29 7.30 1.89
CA ILE A 174 -9.23 6.22 2.19
C ILE A 174 -8.48 4.98 2.66
N VAL A 175 -7.41 4.60 1.96
CA VAL A 175 -6.61 3.39 2.24
C VAL A 175 -5.79 3.55 3.51
N PHE A 176 -5.15 4.70 3.71
CA PHE A 176 -4.32 5.00 4.87
C PHE A 176 -5.03 5.80 5.96
N ALA A 177 -6.31 6.12 5.78
CA ALA A 177 -7.11 6.79 6.80
C ALA A 177 -7.29 5.90 8.04
N PRO A 178 -7.37 6.48 9.25
CA PRO A 178 -7.73 5.75 10.45
C PRO A 178 -9.09 5.09 10.25
N GLN A 179 -9.14 3.76 10.33
CA GLN A 179 -10.40 3.03 10.33
C GLN A 179 -11.07 3.28 11.68
N THR A 180 -11.95 4.28 11.77
CA THR A 180 -12.82 4.44 12.95
C THR A 180 -13.69 3.20 13.05
N ALA A 181 -13.54 2.45 14.15
CA ALA A 181 -14.47 1.38 14.46
C ALA A 181 -15.90 1.97 14.48
N PRO A 182 -16.91 1.26 13.95
CA PRO A 182 -18.28 1.71 14.10
C PRO A 182 -18.56 1.87 15.60
N GLU A 183 -19.02 3.06 16.00
CA GLU A 183 -19.53 3.26 17.35
C GLU A 183 -20.60 2.20 17.59
N GLU A 184 -20.37 1.32 18.56
CA GLU A 184 -21.41 0.43 19.06
C GLU A 184 -22.52 1.34 19.60
N SER A 185 -23.60 1.48 18.82
CA SER A 185 -24.81 2.14 19.30
C SER A 185 -25.40 1.25 20.39
N GLU A 186 -25.25 1.67 21.65
CA GLU A 186 -25.97 1.13 22.81
C GLU A 186 -27.49 1.27 22.66
#